data_AF-A0A1Y3XI76-F1
#
_entry.id   AF-A0A1Y3XI76-F1
#
_cell.length_a   1.000
_cell.length_b   1.000
_cell.length_c   1.000
_cell.angle_alpha   90.00
_cell.angle_beta   90.00
_cell.angle_gamma   90.00
#
_symmetry.space_group_name_H-M   'P 1'
#
loop_
_entity.id
_entity.type
_entity.pdbx_description
1 polymer ?
#
loop_
_entity_poly.entity_id
_entity_poly.type
_entity_poly.pdbx_seq_one_letter_code
_entity_poly.pdbx_strand_id
1 'polypeptide(L)'
;MGMPVITSSTTTRTQAITDIIESVALQETALSHILNAEGEKIQKMVALEDVTPDVLLATNKSVESMVNAVSRLEMILHSKLSVFDGCLCKPAAVAPEQ
;
A
#
# COMPACT_ATOMS: atom_id res chain seq x y z
N MET A 1 9.97 -4.21 -37.16
CA MET A 1 9.24 -3.63 -36.01
C MET A 1 10.08 -2.47 -35.49
N GLY A 2 9.58 -1.23 -35.56
CA GLY A 2 10.33 -0.04 -35.15
C GLY A 2 10.44 0.08 -33.62
N MET A 3 11.49 0.73 -33.14
CA MET A 3 11.71 0.97 -31.71
C MET A 3 10.63 1.93 -31.18
N PRO A 4 10.03 1.70 -30.00
CA PRO A 4 9.06 2.63 -29.42
C PRO A 4 9.70 3.99 -29.15
N VAL A 5 8.97 5.07 -29.47
CA VAL A 5 9.36 6.45 -29.13
C VAL A 5 8.55 6.89 -27.91
N ILE A 6 9.24 7.29 -26.85
CA ILE A 6 8.59 7.92 -25.68
C ILE A 6 8.33 9.38 -26.02
N THR A 7 7.06 9.80 -26.00
CA THR A 7 6.66 11.19 -26.16
C THR A 7 6.26 11.80 -24.82
N SER A 8 6.45 13.11 -24.67
CA SER A 8 6.07 13.85 -23.48
C SER A 8 4.54 13.83 -23.30
N SER A 9 4.10 13.57 -22.06
CA SER A 9 2.69 13.65 -21.69
C SER A 9 2.20 15.10 -21.62
N THR A 10 0.91 15.32 -21.84
CA THR A 10 0.22 16.59 -21.56
C THR A 10 -0.16 16.74 -20.08
N THR A 11 -0.02 15.69 -19.27
CA THR A 11 -0.28 15.71 -17.82
C THR A 11 0.71 16.64 -17.12
N THR A 12 0.19 17.51 -16.24
CA THR A 12 1.06 18.36 -15.42
C THR A 12 1.77 17.52 -14.36
N ARG A 13 2.97 17.95 -13.95
CA ARG A 13 3.71 17.28 -12.87
C ARG A 13 2.89 17.16 -11.59
N THR A 14 2.14 18.22 -11.23
CA THR A 14 1.28 18.22 -10.04
C THR A 14 0.19 17.17 -10.14
N GLN A 15 -0.50 17.09 -11.29
CA GLN A 15 -1.53 16.07 -11.50
C GLN A 15 -0.94 14.66 -11.40
N ALA A 16 0.21 14.41 -12.04
CA ALA A 16 0.86 13.10 -11.98
C ALA A 16 1.25 12.69 -10.55
N ILE A 17 1.67 13.64 -9.70
CA ILE A 17 1.96 13.36 -8.28
C ILE A 17 0.67 13.05 -7.52
N THR A 18 -0.40 13.83 -7.73
CA THR A 18 -1.72 13.56 -7.14
C THR A 18 -2.23 12.18 -7.52
N ASP A 19 -2.15 11.81 -8.80
CA ASP A 19 -2.58 10.50 -9.30
C ASP A 19 -1.80 9.35 -8.63
N ILE A 20 -0.51 9.54 -8.34
CA ILE A 20 0.29 8.54 -7.61
C ILE A 20 -0.14 8.45 -6.15
N ILE A 21 -0.44 9.56 -5.49
CA ILE A 21 -0.93 9.58 -4.10
C ILE A 21 -2.28 8.86 -4.02
N GLU A 22 -3.21 9.15 -4.92
CA GLU A 22 -4.51 8.48 -5.02
C GLU A 22 -4.33 6.98 -5.29
N SER A 23 -3.43 6.62 -6.21
CA SER A 23 -3.09 5.22 -6.49
C SER A 23 -2.57 4.49 -5.23
N VAL A 24 -1.70 5.12 -4.44
CA VAL A 24 -1.21 4.55 -3.18
C VAL A 24 -2.35 4.39 -2.19
N ALA A 25 -3.19 5.41 -1.99
CA ALA A 25 -4.34 5.33 -1.07
C ALA A 25 -5.33 4.19 -1.43
N LEU A 26 -5.55 3.93 -2.72
CA LEU A 26 -6.35 2.79 -3.18
C LEU A 26 -5.69 1.44 -2.86
N GLN A 27 -4.36 1.34 -3.01
CA GLN A 27 -3.61 0.13 -2.64
C GLN A 27 -3.65 -0.11 -1.12
N GLU A 28 -3.42 0.92 -0.31
CA GLU A 28 -3.54 0.87 1.16
C GLU A 28 -4.93 0.36 1.60
N THR A 29 -5.99 0.86 0.97
CA THR A 29 -7.37 0.40 1.22
C THR A 29 -7.51 -1.09 0.92
N ALA A 30 -6.99 -1.56 -0.21
CA ALA A 30 -7.01 -2.98 -0.56
C ALA A 30 -6.19 -3.85 0.42
N LEU A 31 -5.03 -3.36 0.86
CA LEU A 31 -4.18 -4.06 1.85
C LEU A 31 -4.90 -4.18 3.20
N SER A 32 -5.64 -3.15 3.63
CA SER A 32 -6.46 -3.22 4.86
C SER A 32 -7.52 -4.32 4.82
N HIS A 33 -8.18 -4.50 3.66
CA HIS A 33 -9.16 -5.57 3.48
C HIS A 33 -8.50 -6.95 3.49
N ILE A 34 -7.31 -7.10 2.91
CA ILE A 34 -6.52 -8.34 2.99
C ILE A 34 -6.20 -8.66 4.45
N LEU A 35 -5.65 -7.70 5.20
CA LEU A 35 -5.30 -7.91 6.60
C LEU A 35 -6.53 -8.27 7.45
N ASN A 36 -7.68 -7.63 7.21
CA ASN A 36 -8.91 -7.99 7.90
C ASN A 36 -9.37 -9.42 7.56
N ALA A 37 -9.35 -9.81 6.29
CA ALA A 37 -9.70 -11.17 5.87
C ALA A 37 -8.76 -12.23 6.47
N GLU A 38 -7.46 -11.94 6.59
CA GLU A 38 -6.50 -12.80 7.27
C GLU A 38 -6.77 -12.88 8.79
N GLY A 39 -7.21 -11.79 9.42
CA GLY A 39 -7.68 -11.79 10.81
C GLY A 39 -8.93 -12.65 11.02
N GLU A 40 -9.94 -12.52 10.14
CA GLU A 40 -11.14 -13.36 10.16
C GLU A 40 -10.82 -14.84 9.95
N LYS A 41 -9.81 -15.16 9.13
CA LYS A 41 -9.34 -16.53 8.91
C LYS A 41 -8.85 -17.17 10.22
N ILE A 42 -8.03 -16.46 11.00
CA ILE A 42 -7.57 -16.95 12.32
C ILE A 42 -8.76 -17.14 13.25
N GLN A 43 -9.64 -16.14 13.36
CA GLN A 43 -10.80 -16.20 14.25
C GLN A 43 -11.69 -17.41 13.95
N LYS A 44 -11.96 -17.67 12.66
CA LYS A 44 -12.74 -18.84 12.24
C LYS A 44 -12.06 -20.15 12.60
N MET A 45 -10.75 -20.28 12.37
CA MET A 45 -10.04 -21.52 12.66
C MET A 45 -9.94 -21.81 14.16
N VAL A 46 -9.77 -20.79 14.99
CA VAL A 46 -9.75 -20.94 16.46
C VAL A 46 -11.12 -21.28 17.04
N ALA A 47 -12.21 -20.89 16.36
CA ALA A 47 -13.58 -21.19 16.79
C ALA A 47 -14.06 -22.62 16.45
N LEU A 48 -13.28 -23.42 15.73
CA LEU A 48 -13.63 -24.80 15.38
C LEU A 48 -13.37 -25.74 16.57
N GLU A 49 -14.38 -26.50 16.98
CA GLU A 49 -14.31 -27.39 18.15
C GLU A 49 -13.26 -28.52 17.99
N ASP A 50 -13.09 -29.04 16.78
CA ASP A 50 -12.21 -30.19 16.49
C ASP A 50 -10.96 -29.82 15.67
N VAL A 51 -10.50 -28.57 15.71
CA VAL A 51 -9.29 -28.18 14.99
C VAL A 51 -8.04 -28.76 15.66
N THR A 52 -7.18 -29.39 14.85
CA THR A 52 -5.92 -29.92 15.37
C THR A 52 -4.87 -28.81 15.52
N PRO A 53 -3.92 -28.94 16.46
CA PRO A 53 -2.82 -28.00 16.60
C PRO A 53 -2.00 -27.80 15.32
N ASP A 54 -1.83 -28.85 14.52
CA ASP A 54 -1.11 -28.78 13.24
C ASP A 54 -1.83 -27.89 12.22
N VAL A 55 -3.16 -27.97 12.16
CA VAL A 55 -3.99 -27.13 11.29
C VAL A 55 -3.97 -25.67 11.73
N LEU A 56 -4.02 -25.41 13.04
CA LEU A 56 -3.88 -24.06 13.59
C LEU A 56 -2.49 -23.47 13.28
N LEU A 57 -1.43 -24.25 13.48
CA LEU A 57 -0.06 -23.81 13.18
C LEU A 57 0.12 -23.53 11.69
N ALA A 58 -0.42 -24.39 10.82
CA ALA A 58 -0.39 -24.18 9.37
C ALA A 58 -1.15 -22.90 8.97
N THR A 59 -2.32 -22.67 9.57
CA THR A 59 -3.10 -21.44 9.35
C THR A 59 -2.31 -20.21 9.79
N ASN A 60 -1.72 -20.23 10.99
CA ASN A 60 -0.91 -19.12 11.50
C ASN A 60 0.28 -18.81 10.59
N LYS A 61 1.01 -19.84 10.12
CA LYS A 61 2.13 -19.66 9.19
C LYS A 61 1.67 -19.07 7.84
N SER A 62 0.49 -19.47 7.36
CA SER A 62 -0.09 -18.89 6.14
C SER A 62 -0.42 -17.41 6.32
N VAL A 63 -1.04 -17.04 7.45
CA VAL A 63 -1.38 -15.64 7.77
C VAL A 63 -0.11 -14.80 7.96
N GLU A 64 0.88 -15.33 8.69
CA GLU A 64 2.19 -14.68 8.88
C GLU A 64 2.87 -14.40 7.53
N SER A 65 2.83 -15.35 6.59
CA SER A 65 3.35 -15.15 5.24
C SER A 65 2.62 -14.02 4.50
N MET A 66 1.30 -13.90 4.65
CA MET A 66 0.53 -12.82 4.04
C MET A 66 0.85 -11.47 4.69
N VAL A 67 0.94 -11.39 6.02
CA VAL A 67 1.35 -10.16 6.73
C VAL A 67 2.74 -9.71 6.28
N ASN A 68 3.70 -10.63 6.17
CA ASN A 68 5.04 -10.33 5.68
C ASN A 68 5.03 -9.83 4.22
N ALA A 69 4.15 -10.36 3.37
CA ALA A 69 4.00 -9.87 1.99
C ALA A 69 3.39 -8.46 1.96
N VAL A 70 2.37 -8.19 2.79
CA VAL A 70 1.77 -6.86 2.95
C VAL A 70 2.82 -5.86 3.42
N SER A 71 3.60 -6.16 4.47
CA SER A 71 4.66 -5.27 4.97
C SER A 71 5.73 -4.95 3.91
N ARG A 72 6.02 -5.89 2.99
CA ARG A 72 6.92 -5.61 1.86
C ARG A 72 6.29 -4.66 0.85
N LEU A 73 5.00 -4.79 0.59
CA LEU A 73 4.26 -3.86 -0.28
C LEU A 73 4.19 -2.47 0.34
N GLU A 74 3.91 -2.35 1.65
CA GLU A 74 3.95 -1.09 2.39
C GLU A 74 5.27 -0.32 2.18
N MET A 75 6.41 -1.01 2.29
CA MET A 75 7.72 -0.40 2.04
C MET A 75 7.86 0.12 0.59
N ILE A 76 7.28 -0.58 -0.39
CA ILE A 76 7.29 -0.17 -1.80
C ILE A 76 6.37 1.05 -2.00
N LEU A 77 5.18 1.06 -1.38
CA LEU A 77 4.24 2.18 -1.46
C LEU A 77 4.83 3.44 -0.83
N HIS A 78 5.43 3.31 0.35
CA HIS A 78 6.20 4.39 0.97
C HIS A 78 7.33 4.88 0.06
N SER A 79 8.08 3.97 -0.57
CA SER A 79 9.14 4.34 -1.50
C SER A 79 8.62 5.12 -2.71
N LYS A 80 7.44 4.77 -3.26
CA LYS A 80 6.81 5.54 -4.34
C LYS A 80 6.52 6.99 -3.94
N LEU A 81 6.02 7.20 -2.71
CA LEU A 81 5.72 8.55 -2.21
C LEU A 81 7.01 9.35 -1.95
N SER A 82 8.07 8.69 -1.47
CA SER A 82 9.34 9.36 -1.15
C SER A 82 10.03 10.01 -2.37
N VAL A 83 9.72 9.57 -3.60
CA VAL A 83 10.28 10.13 -4.84
C VAL A 83 9.99 11.62 -5.00
N PHE A 84 8.89 12.11 -4.43
CA PHE A 84 8.47 13.50 -4.55
C PHE A 84 8.34 14.22 -3.21
N ASP A 85 8.99 13.72 -2.16
CA ASP A 85 8.91 14.27 -0.79
C ASP A 85 9.26 15.78 -0.75
N GLY A 86 10.33 16.18 -1.45
CA GLY A 86 10.74 17.60 -1.59
C GLY A 86 9.82 18.47 -2.45
N CYS A 87 8.73 17.91 -2.99
CA CYS A 87 7.76 18.61 -3.85
C CYS A 87 6.36 18.72 -3.21
N LEU A 88 6.13 18.08 -2.06
CA LEU A 88 4.80 17.93 -1.46
C LEU A 88 4.23 19.23 -0.86
N CYS A 89 5.07 20.23 -0.59
CA CYS A 89 4.64 21.55 -0.12
C CYS A 89 5.61 22.64 -0.60
N LYS A 90 5.07 23.76 -1.11
CA LYS A 90 5.78 25.03 -0.97
C LYS A 90 5.62 25.45 0.50
N PRO A 91 6.68 25.91 1.21
CA PRO A 91 6.46 26.54 2.49
C PRO A 91 5.44 27.68 2.29
N ALA A 92 4.43 27.73 3.15
CA ALA A 92 3.47 28.82 3.13
C ALA A 92 4.28 30.12 3.12
N ALA A 93 4.06 30.95 2.10
CA ALA A 93 4.66 32.27 2.07
C ALA A 93 4.26 32.95 3.39
N VAL A 94 5.24 33.25 4.23
CA VAL A 94 5.03 34.01 5.46
C VAL A 94 4.37 35.32 5.01
N ALA A 95 3.10 35.50 5.33
CA ALA A 95 2.42 36.75 5.04
C ALA A 95 3.17 37.86 5.80
N PRO A 96 3.54 38.98 5.16
CA PRO A 96 4.12 40.09 5.88
C PRO A 96 3.05 40.61 6.85
N GLU A 97 3.41 40.61 8.14
CA GLU A 97 2.66 41.23 9.22
C GLU A 97 2.40 42.70 8.85
N GLN A 98 1.12 43.09 8.73
CA GLN A 98 0.65 44.47 8.66
C GLN A 98 -0.59 44.61 9.54
#